data_AF-A0A915J7H0-F1
#
_entry.id   AF-A0A915J7H0-F1
#
_cell.length_a   1.000
_cell.length_b   1.000
_cell.length_c   1.000
_cell.angle_alpha   90.00
_cell.angle_beta   90.00
_cell.angle_gamma   90.00
#
_symmetry.space_group_name_H-M   'P 1'
#
loop_
_entity.id
_entity.type
_entity.pdbx_description
1 polymer ?
#
loop_
_entity_poly.entity_id
_entity_poly.type
_entity_poly.pdbx_seq_one_letter_code
_entity_poly.pdbx_strand_id
1 'polypeptide(L)'
;MFFDAVSDQNILKSNRVWITNDQALNASNAPRGLLGIRLNVSDSQIKRVALRDSFKTIFLGLKKWYKWASTQNVSMEPPKKCLTNADASWMLNAVGAKFYEILTKVKIFDPEHRSVISYDSLGDRKGFRYSIVNLEKLSFEAFRARPHHVGLMPHHIYRYVGDYGIAYSRDGVVTVADPPFVSVIKVPNPKSCNVPDTVVCSKSILQSDTVETYCCSGLSIDLLL
;
A
#
# COMPACT_ATOMS: atom_id res chain seq x y z
N MET A 1 -1.53 8.70 -20.40
CA MET A 1 -0.70 9.91 -20.24
C MET A 1 0.72 9.59 -19.78
N PHE A 2 0.96 8.93 -18.63
CA PHE A 2 2.33 8.63 -18.16
C PHE A 2 3.13 7.75 -19.14
N PHE A 3 2.63 6.56 -19.48
CA PHE A 3 3.36 5.65 -20.38
C PHE A 3 3.58 6.23 -21.79
N ASP A 4 2.67 7.06 -22.29
CA ASP A 4 2.85 7.79 -23.57
C ASP A 4 4.06 8.71 -23.49
N ALA A 5 4.15 9.53 -22.43
CA ALA A 5 5.22 10.50 -22.25
C ALA A 5 6.63 9.87 -22.06
N VAL A 6 6.71 8.63 -21.58
CA VAL A 6 7.99 7.90 -21.43
C VAL A 6 8.29 6.91 -22.56
N SER A 7 7.32 6.62 -23.43
CA SER A 7 7.50 5.76 -24.61
C SER A 7 8.59 6.32 -25.54
N ASP A 8 8.50 7.61 -25.87
CA ASP A 8 9.40 8.28 -26.81
C ASP A 8 10.84 8.43 -26.29
N GLN A 9 11.05 8.27 -24.98
CA GLN A 9 12.34 8.51 -24.32
C GLN A 9 13.25 7.28 -24.26
N ASN A 10 12.93 6.19 -24.97
CA ASN A 10 13.62 4.89 -24.88
C ASN A 10 13.58 4.24 -23.47
N ILE A 11 12.81 4.82 -22.55
CA ILE A 11 12.73 4.43 -21.13
C ILE A 11 12.01 3.08 -20.97
N LEU A 12 11.12 2.72 -21.91
CA LEU A 12 10.38 1.45 -21.96
C LEU A 12 11.10 0.32 -22.73
N LYS A 13 12.40 0.44 -23.06
CA LYS A 13 13.14 -0.58 -23.82
C LYS A 13 13.48 -1.84 -23.01
N SER A 14 13.72 -2.94 -23.75
CA SER A 14 14.28 -4.18 -23.19
C SER A 14 15.56 -3.91 -22.40
N ASN A 15 15.76 -4.66 -21.31
CA ASN A 15 16.75 -4.47 -20.23
C ASN A 15 16.34 -3.50 -19.10
N ARG A 16 15.10 -3.01 -19.06
CA ARG A 16 14.54 -2.27 -17.89
C ARG A 16 13.31 -2.96 -17.34
N VAL A 17 13.23 -3.08 -16.01
CA VAL A 17 12.09 -3.65 -15.29
C VAL A 17 11.24 -2.53 -14.71
N TRP A 18 9.93 -2.64 -14.87
CA TRP A 18 8.94 -1.68 -14.38
C TRP A 18 8.07 -2.36 -13.32
N ILE A 19 7.97 -1.77 -12.13
CA ILE A 19 7.09 -2.22 -11.04
C ILE A 19 6.10 -1.11 -10.70
N THR A 20 4.82 -1.43 -10.66
CA THR A 20 3.74 -0.45 -10.43
C THR A 20 2.58 -0.98 -9.59
N ASN A 21 1.65 -0.09 -9.24
CA ASN A 21 0.39 -0.41 -8.59
C ASN A 21 -0.68 -0.97 -9.56
N ASP A 22 -1.80 -1.42 -9.00
CA ASP A 22 -2.93 -1.99 -9.75
C ASP A 22 -3.60 -1.02 -10.73
N GLN A 23 -3.58 0.29 -10.47
CA GLN A 23 -4.20 1.29 -11.34
C GLN A 23 -3.44 1.43 -12.66
N ALA A 24 -2.12 1.51 -12.62
CA ALA A 24 -1.31 1.62 -13.83
C ALA A 24 -1.20 0.29 -14.59
N LEU A 25 -1.36 -0.86 -13.92
CA LEU A 25 -1.54 -2.15 -14.60
C LEU A 25 -2.79 -2.19 -15.50
N ASN A 26 -3.83 -1.45 -15.14
CA ASN A 26 -5.08 -1.36 -15.92
C ASN A 26 -5.05 -0.22 -16.96
N ALA A 27 -3.94 0.48 -17.15
CA ALA A 27 -3.83 1.50 -18.18
C ALA A 27 -3.79 0.85 -19.58
N SER A 28 -4.60 1.36 -20.52
CA SER A 28 -4.71 0.79 -21.87
C SER A 28 -3.42 0.85 -22.70
N ASN A 29 -2.47 1.68 -22.27
CA ASN A 29 -1.16 1.91 -22.86
C ASN A 29 -0.02 1.34 -21.98
N ALA A 30 -0.33 0.46 -21.02
CA ALA A 30 0.69 -0.17 -20.18
C ALA A 30 1.61 -1.06 -21.04
N PRO A 31 2.96 -0.94 -20.90
CA PRO A 31 3.90 -1.72 -21.69
C PRO A 31 3.89 -3.22 -21.31
N ARG A 32 4.24 -4.08 -22.28
CA ARG A 32 4.48 -5.51 -22.03
C ARG A 32 5.65 -5.68 -21.05
N GLY A 33 5.61 -6.75 -20.25
CA GLY A 33 6.63 -7.02 -19.22
C GLY A 33 6.50 -6.17 -17.95
N LEU A 34 5.56 -5.22 -17.90
CA LEU A 34 5.24 -4.45 -16.71
C LEU A 34 4.81 -5.39 -15.57
N LEU A 35 5.48 -5.25 -14.43
CA LEU A 35 5.07 -5.87 -13.17
C LEU A 35 4.18 -4.93 -12.39
N GLY A 36 3.29 -5.53 -11.62
CA GLY A 36 2.67 -4.80 -10.53
C GLY A 36 1.96 -5.69 -9.54
N ILE A 37 1.38 -5.02 -8.55
CA ILE A 37 0.78 -5.66 -7.38
C ILE A 37 -0.74 -5.45 -7.43
N ARG A 38 -1.48 -6.55 -7.42
CA ARG A 38 -2.95 -6.60 -7.43
C ARG A 38 -3.46 -7.26 -6.16
N LEU A 39 -4.63 -6.86 -5.64
CA LEU A 39 -5.24 -7.58 -4.51
C LEU A 39 -5.72 -8.96 -4.97
N ASN A 40 -5.40 -10.03 -4.23
CA ASN A 40 -5.70 -11.42 -4.64
C ASN A 40 -7.16 -11.82 -4.31
N VAL A 41 -8.12 -11.04 -4.81
CA VAL A 41 -9.58 -11.18 -4.61
C VAL A 41 -10.29 -10.51 -5.79
N SER A 42 -11.39 -11.06 -6.32
CA SER A 42 -12.17 -10.37 -7.39
C SER A 42 -12.94 -9.17 -6.85
N ASP A 43 -13.17 -8.12 -7.65
CA ASP A 43 -13.91 -6.90 -7.25
C ASP A 43 -15.25 -7.17 -6.55
N SER A 44 -15.99 -8.19 -7.02
CA SER A 44 -17.28 -8.59 -6.44
C SER A 44 -17.15 -9.23 -5.04
N GLN A 45 -16.02 -9.88 -4.77
CA GLN A 45 -15.67 -10.43 -3.47
C GLN A 45 -15.07 -9.34 -2.57
N ILE A 46 -14.21 -8.46 -3.10
CA ILE A 46 -13.65 -7.29 -2.38
C ILE A 46 -14.78 -6.47 -1.75
N LYS A 47 -15.78 -6.06 -2.54
CA LYS A 47 -16.91 -5.24 -2.07
C LYS A 47 -17.67 -5.91 -0.92
N ARG A 48 -17.92 -7.23 -1.00
CA ARG A 48 -18.64 -8.00 0.03
C ARG A 48 -17.80 -8.19 1.30
N VAL A 49 -16.53 -8.56 1.16
CA VAL A 49 -15.60 -8.76 2.28
C VAL A 49 -15.31 -7.44 2.99
N ALA A 50 -15.02 -6.37 2.25
CA ALA A 50 -14.81 -5.04 2.79
C ALA A 50 -16.06 -4.54 3.57
N LEU A 51 -17.27 -4.70 3.01
CA LEU A 51 -18.50 -4.32 3.70
C LEU A 51 -18.71 -5.12 5.00
N ARG A 52 -18.59 -6.46 4.92
CA ARG A 52 -18.68 -7.39 6.07
C ARG A 52 -17.72 -6.99 7.20
N ASP A 53 -16.47 -6.74 6.85
CA ASP A 53 -15.41 -6.48 7.81
C ASP A 53 -15.48 -5.06 8.39
N SER A 54 -15.89 -4.07 7.60
CA SER A 54 -16.19 -2.71 8.05
C SER A 54 -17.33 -2.69 9.06
N PHE A 55 -18.45 -3.37 8.79
CA PHE A 55 -19.55 -3.49 9.75
C PHE A 55 -19.11 -4.16 11.07
N LYS A 56 -18.35 -5.26 11.00
CA LYS A 56 -17.79 -5.89 12.20
C LYS A 56 -16.85 -4.95 12.97
N THR A 57 -16.05 -4.14 12.27
CA THR A 57 -15.10 -3.20 12.88
C THR A 57 -15.85 -2.10 13.62
N ILE A 58 -16.83 -1.48 12.96
CA ILE A 58 -17.69 -0.44 13.55
C ILE A 58 -18.47 -1.01 14.74
N PHE A 59 -19.11 -2.17 14.61
CA PHE A 59 -19.91 -2.77 15.68
C PHE A 59 -19.07 -3.13 16.93
N LEU A 60 -17.91 -3.78 16.74
CA LEU A 60 -17.02 -4.11 17.85
C LEU A 60 -16.35 -2.85 18.44
N GLY A 61 -16.05 -1.85 17.61
CA GLY A 61 -15.57 -0.54 18.02
C GLY A 61 -16.58 0.20 18.89
N LEU A 62 -17.84 0.31 18.44
CA LEU A 62 -18.94 0.89 19.20
C LEU A 62 -19.16 0.17 20.53
N LYS A 63 -19.12 -1.17 20.57
CA LYS A 63 -19.24 -1.94 21.81
C LYS A 63 -18.11 -1.62 22.82
N LYS A 64 -16.87 -1.46 22.34
CA LYS A 64 -15.72 -1.06 23.17
C LYS A 64 -15.83 0.41 23.62
N TRP A 65 -16.23 1.29 22.71
CA TRP A 65 -16.36 2.73 22.97
C TRP A 65 -17.50 3.02 23.94
N TYR A 66 -18.65 2.35 23.82
CA TYR A 66 -19.75 2.46 24.77
C TYR A 66 -19.29 2.18 26.19
N LYS A 67 -18.55 1.07 26.38
CA LYS A 67 -17.95 0.72 27.68
C LYS A 67 -17.00 1.80 28.21
N TRP A 68 -16.21 2.43 27.35
CA TRP A 68 -15.28 3.51 27.75
C TRP A 68 -16.00 4.83 28.05
N ALA A 69 -16.93 5.26 27.20
CA ALA A 69 -17.67 6.51 27.38
C ALA A 69 -18.53 6.47 28.66
N SER A 70 -19.15 5.32 28.97
CA SER A 70 -19.87 5.12 30.24
C SER A 70 -18.98 5.19 31.48
N THR A 71 -17.68 4.85 31.42
CA THR A 71 -16.78 5.03 32.59
C THR A 71 -16.18 6.43 32.69
N GLN A 72 -16.42 7.29 31.71
CA GLN A 72 -15.90 8.67 31.66
C GLN A 72 -17.02 9.73 31.69
N ASN A 73 -18.28 9.32 31.80
CA ASN A 73 -19.47 10.19 31.70
C ASN A 73 -19.47 11.08 30.44
N VAL A 74 -18.93 10.58 29.33
CA VAL A 74 -18.86 11.31 28.05
C VAL A 74 -20.18 11.13 27.29
N SER A 75 -20.72 12.23 26.77
CA SER A 75 -21.93 12.20 25.93
C SER A 75 -21.75 11.30 24.71
N MET A 76 -22.78 10.51 24.39
CA MET A 76 -22.74 9.54 23.31
C MET A 76 -23.34 10.04 21.98
N GLU A 77 -23.92 11.25 21.95
CA GLU A 77 -24.46 11.80 20.71
C GLU A 77 -23.37 12.43 19.82
N PRO A 78 -23.16 11.95 18.58
CA PRO A 78 -22.32 12.65 17.62
C PRO A 78 -22.97 13.96 17.16
N PRO A 79 -22.19 14.95 16.68
CA PRO A 79 -22.72 16.20 16.19
C PRO A 79 -23.66 16.00 15.00
N LYS A 80 -24.89 16.52 15.12
CA LYS A 80 -25.96 16.40 14.11
C LYS A 80 -25.78 17.33 12.89
N LYS A 81 -24.74 18.18 12.91
CA LYS A 81 -24.36 19.13 11.84
C LYS A 81 -22.83 19.22 11.78
N CYS A 82 -22.28 19.60 10.64
CA CYS A 82 -20.87 19.94 10.52
C CYS A 82 -20.53 21.06 11.52
N LEU A 83 -19.48 20.86 12.33
CA LEU A 83 -19.07 21.81 13.35
C LEU A 83 -18.18 22.90 12.75
N THR A 84 -18.29 24.11 13.29
CA THR A 84 -17.34 25.19 13.05
C THR A 84 -16.16 25.12 14.03
N ASN A 85 -15.02 25.73 13.69
CA ASN A 85 -13.70 25.44 14.25
C ASN A 85 -13.57 25.48 15.79
N ALA A 86 -14.38 26.27 16.51
CA ALA A 86 -14.31 26.37 17.97
C ALA A 86 -14.95 25.15 18.68
N ASP A 87 -16.23 24.85 18.40
CA ASP A 87 -16.96 23.73 19.02
C ASP A 87 -16.44 22.36 18.57
N ALA A 88 -15.81 22.32 17.39
CA ALA A 88 -15.20 21.14 16.81
C ALA A 88 -14.07 20.55 17.67
N SER A 89 -13.26 21.41 18.32
CA SER A 89 -11.95 21.00 18.82
C SER A 89 -12.02 19.88 19.87
N TRP A 90 -12.87 19.99 20.89
CA TRP A 90 -12.91 18.97 21.94
C TRP A 90 -13.51 17.64 21.46
N MET A 91 -14.55 17.68 20.62
CA MET A 91 -15.17 16.47 20.10
C MET A 91 -14.31 15.76 19.07
N LEU A 92 -13.56 16.47 18.21
CA LEU A 92 -12.62 15.83 17.28
C LEU A 92 -11.35 15.35 18.00
N ASN A 93 -10.70 16.22 18.78
CA ASN A 93 -9.36 15.96 19.31
C ASN A 93 -9.34 15.07 20.56
N ALA A 94 -10.43 14.97 21.33
CA ALA A 94 -10.53 14.06 22.47
C ALA A 94 -11.46 12.87 22.18
N VAL A 95 -12.75 13.12 21.90
CA VAL A 95 -13.75 12.04 21.75
C VAL A 95 -13.53 11.26 20.46
N GLY A 96 -13.35 11.95 19.33
CA GLY A 96 -13.10 11.39 18.01
C GLY A 96 -11.77 10.66 17.93
N ALA A 97 -10.69 11.29 18.40
CA ALA A 97 -9.37 10.65 18.50
C ALA A 97 -9.42 9.36 19.34
N LYS A 98 -10.13 9.35 20.48
CA LYS A 98 -10.29 8.14 21.30
C LYS A 98 -11.13 7.07 20.61
N PHE A 99 -12.21 7.45 19.93
CA PHE A 99 -13.02 6.49 19.16
C PHE A 99 -12.21 5.88 18.02
N TYR A 100 -11.41 6.68 17.33
CA TYR A 100 -10.49 6.23 16.28
C TYR A 100 -9.42 5.26 16.82
N GLU A 101 -8.78 5.58 17.96
CA GLU A 101 -7.86 4.67 18.66
C GLU A 101 -8.53 3.34 19.04
N ILE A 102 -9.81 3.36 19.41
CA ILE A 102 -10.57 2.14 19.71
C ILE A 102 -10.83 1.32 18.43
N LEU A 103 -11.15 1.98 17.31
CA LEU A 103 -11.39 1.34 16.01
C LEU A 103 -10.11 0.67 15.47
N THR A 104 -8.96 1.35 15.47
CA THR A 104 -7.69 0.76 15.00
C THR A 104 -7.23 -0.41 15.88
N LYS A 105 -7.63 -0.41 17.17
CA LYS A 105 -7.42 -1.53 18.11
C LYS A 105 -8.49 -2.64 18.02
N VAL A 106 -9.41 -2.60 17.04
CA VAL A 106 -10.29 -3.76 16.76
C VAL A 106 -9.49 -4.86 16.06
N LYS A 107 -9.73 -6.10 16.48
CA LYS A 107 -9.21 -7.32 15.84
C LYS A 107 -10.40 -8.19 15.47
N ILE A 108 -10.48 -8.63 14.23
CA ILE A 108 -11.54 -9.54 13.75
C ILE A 108 -10.86 -10.82 13.26
N PHE A 109 -11.29 -11.96 13.77
CA PHE A 109 -10.88 -13.24 13.20
C PHE A 109 -11.66 -13.48 11.90
N ASP A 110 -10.93 -13.71 10.82
CA ASP A 110 -11.46 -14.18 9.55
C ASP A 110 -11.27 -15.71 9.46
N PRO A 111 -12.34 -16.52 9.66
CA PRO A 111 -12.24 -17.97 9.65
C PRO A 111 -11.92 -18.54 8.26
N GLU A 112 -12.36 -17.88 7.20
CA GLU A 112 -12.15 -18.26 5.80
C GLU A 112 -10.65 -18.28 5.47
N HIS A 113 -9.95 -17.23 5.91
CA HIS A 113 -8.52 -17.04 5.66
C HIS A 113 -7.62 -17.48 6.82
N ARG A 114 -8.22 -18.00 7.91
CA ARG A 114 -7.56 -18.31 9.21
C ARG A 114 -6.61 -17.19 9.66
N SER A 115 -7.07 -15.95 9.59
CA SER A 115 -6.24 -14.76 9.80
C SER A 115 -6.91 -13.75 10.73
N VAL A 116 -6.15 -12.77 11.23
CA VAL A 116 -6.68 -11.68 12.06
C VAL A 116 -6.60 -10.38 11.28
N ILE A 117 -7.76 -9.85 10.91
CA ILE A 117 -7.89 -8.49 10.40
C ILE A 117 -7.56 -7.55 11.56
N SER A 118 -6.63 -6.64 11.30
CA SER A 118 -6.15 -5.63 12.23
C SER A 118 -5.71 -4.40 11.44
N TYR A 119 -5.45 -3.30 12.15
CA TYR A 119 -5.11 -2.02 11.54
C TYR A 119 -3.71 -1.56 12.00
N ASP A 120 -3.12 -0.63 11.26
CA ASP A 120 -1.89 0.05 11.65
C ASP A 120 -2.16 1.37 12.40
N SER A 121 -1.12 2.19 12.57
CA SER A 121 -1.22 3.50 13.23
C SER A 121 -1.93 4.57 12.40
N LEU A 122 -2.00 4.39 11.07
CA LEU A 122 -2.69 5.27 10.11
C LEU A 122 -4.14 4.81 9.83
N GLY A 123 -4.53 3.65 10.37
CA GLY A 123 -5.83 3.02 10.16
C GLY A 123 -5.88 2.09 8.96
N ASP A 124 -4.75 1.82 8.30
CA ASP A 124 -4.70 0.93 7.16
C ASP A 124 -4.82 -0.54 7.60
N ARG A 125 -5.61 -1.31 6.85
CA ARG A 125 -5.87 -2.72 7.16
C ARG A 125 -4.66 -3.58 6.84
N LYS A 126 -4.15 -4.28 7.85
CA LYS A 126 -3.08 -5.28 7.74
C LYS A 126 -3.60 -6.64 7.31
N GLY A 127 -2.70 -7.44 6.71
CA GLY A 127 -2.96 -8.86 6.39
C GLY A 127 -3.74 -9.09 5.10
N PHE A 128 -3.81 -8.10 4.20
CA PHE A 128 -4.25 -8.31 2.82
C PHE A 128 -3.30 -9.28 2.09
N ARG A 129 -3.86 -10.01 1.12
CA ARG A 129 -3.10 -10.89 0.22
C ARG A 129 -3.03 -10.25 -1.15
N TYR A 130 -1.84 -10.22 -1.73
CA TYR A 130 -1.59 -9.61 -3.02
C TYR A 130 -1.02 -10.64 -4.00
N SER A 131 -1.35 -10.47 -5.28
CA SER A 131 -0.77 -11.18 -6.42
C SER A 131 0.19 -10.24 -7.14
N ILE A 132 1.37 -10.74 -7.48
CA ILE A 132 2.33 -10.08 -8.38
C ILE A 132 1.96 -10.55 -9.78
N VAL A 133 1.62 -9.61 -10.66
CA VAL A 133 1.18 -9.89 -12.02
C VAL A 133 2.16 -9.30 -13.04
N ASN A 134 2.30 -9.97 -14.18
CA ASN A 134 3.08 -9.50 -15.34
C ASN A 134 2.14 -9.40 -16.54
N LEU A 135 2.05 -8.24 -17.18
CA LEU A 135 1.13 -8.04 -18.32
C LEU A 135 1.45 -8.88 -19.57
N GLU A 136 2.63 -9.51 -19.65
CA GLU A 136 3.00 -10.39 -20.76
C GLU A 136 2.47 -11.83 -20.63
N LYS A 137 2.16 -12.29 -19.40
CA LYS A 137 1.58 -13.61 -19.13
C LYS A 137 0.37 -13.48 -18.23
N LEU A 138 -0.81 -13.85 -18.74
CA LEU A 138 -2.14 -13.63 -18.13
C LEU A 138 -2.41 -14.32 -16.77
N SER A 139 -1.40 -14.91 -16.12
CA SER A 139 -1.45 -15.29 -14.71
C SER A 139 -0.06 -15.49 -14.14
N PHE A 140 0.17 -14.98 -12.93
CA PHE A 140 0.77 -15.76 -11.84
C PHE A 140 0.07 -15.41 -10.52
N GLU A 141 -0.22 -16.43 -9.72
CA GLU A 141 -0.61 -16.25 -8.33
C GLU A 141 0.62 -15.80 -7.54
N ALA A 142 0.50 -14.87 -6.60
CA ALA A 142 1.57 -14.64 -5.63
C ALA A 142 1.13 -14.90 -4.19
N PHE A 143 2.14 -14.87 -3.32
CA PHE A 143 2.16 -15.63 -2.10
C PHE A 143 1.30 -15.02 -0.99
N ARG A 144 1.19 -15.77 0.10
CA ARG A 144 0.65 -15.26 1.36
C ARG A 144 1.60 -14.18 1.90
N ALA A 145 1.34 -12.92 1.57
CA ALA A 145 1.87 -11.77 2.27
C ALA A 145 1.47 -11.86 3.75
N ARG A 146 2.37 -12.41 4.58
CA ARG A 146 2.38 -12.12 6.01
C ARG A 146 3.03 -10.73 6.17
N PRO A 147 2.90 -10.09 7.34
CA PRO A 147 3.79 -8.99 7.67
C PRO A 147 5.26 -9.40 7.41
N HIS A 148 5.99 -8.58 6.65
CA HIS A 148 7.44 -8.71 6.38
C HIS A 148 7.90 -9.99 5.65
N HIS A 149 7.04 -10.70 4.91
CA HIS A 149 7.48 -11.90 4.17
C HIS A 149 6.85 -12.01 2.78
N VAL A 150 7.67 -11.80 1.76
CA VAL A 150 7.41 -12.15 0.34
C VAL A 150 8.05 -13.50 0.06
N GLY A 151 7.35 -14.37 -0.67
CA GLY A 151 7.91 -15.63 -1.17
C GLY A 151 7.64 -15.76 -2.67
N LEU A 152 8.70 -15.87 -3.48
CA LEU A 152 8.57 -16.11 -4.91
C LEU A 152 8.53 -17.61 -5.19
N MET A 153 7.49 -18.09 -5.89
CA MET A 153 7.42 -19.47 -6.37
C MET A 153 8.31 -19.62 -7.62
N PRO A 154 9.42 -20.40 -7.60
CA PRO A 154 10.48 -20.27 -8.62
C PRO A 154 10.16 -20.83 -10.01
N HIS A 155 8.94 -21.34 -10.27
CA HIS A 155 8.70 -22.23 -11.41
C HIS A 155 8.26 -21.54 -12.71
N HIS A 156 7.90 -20.25 -12.69
CA HIS A 156 7.41 -19.59 -13.90
C HIS A 156 7.82 -18.11 -14.12
N ILE A 157 8.61 -17.51 -13.22
CA ILE A 157 9.17 -16.15 -13.41
C ILE A 157 10.38 -16.21 -14.37
N TYR A 158 10.14 -16.66 -15.60
CA TYR A 158 11.15 -16.75 -16.64
C TYR A 158 10.66 -16.08 -17.94
N ARG A 159 11.58 -15.31 -18.54
CA ARG A 159 11.39 -14.26 -19.56
C ARG A 159 10.58 -13.04 -19.07
N TYR A 160 11.32 -11.96 -18.83
CA TYR A 160 10.86 -10.58 -19.05
C TYR A 160 11.32 -10.16 -20.44
N VAL A 161 10.48 -9.42 -21.16
CA VAL A 161 10.70 -8.80 -22.49
C VAL A 161 12.17 -8.68 -22.91
N GLY A 162 12.59 -9.64 -23.73
CA GLY A 162 13.95 -9.78 -24.25
C GLY A 162 14.35 -11.25 -24.34
N ASP A 163 15.17 -11.62 -25.33
CA ASP A 163 15.68 -13.00 -25.45
C ASP A 163 16.76 -13.37 -24.43
N TYR A 164 17.09 -12.45 -23.52
CA TYR A 164 18.11 -12.60 -22.49
C TYR A 164 17.46 -12.65 -21.12
N GLY A 165 17.53 -13.80 -20.46
CA GLY A 165 17.20 -13.91 -19.04
C GLY A 165 18.17 -13.11 -18.20
N ILE A 166 17.63 -12.36 -17.21
CA ILE A 166 18.34 -11.65 -16.13
C ILE A 166 19.72 -11.12 -16.53
N ALA A 167 19.74 -10.11 -17.40
CA ALA A 167 20.89 -9.22 -17.48
C ALA A 167 20.95 -8.41 -16.18
N TYR A 168 22.00 -8.63 -15.37
CA TYR A 168 22.39 -7.70 -14.30
C TYR A 168 22.85 -6.38 -14.93
N SER A 169 21.90 -5.53 -15.33
CA SER A 169 22.21 -4.13 -15.63
C SER A 169 22.43 -3.37 -14.33
N ARG A 170 23.38 -2.42 -14.33
CA ARG A 170 23.60 -1.48 -13.22
C ARG A 170 22.60 -0.31 -13.24
N ASP A 171 21.57 -0.39 -14.08
CA ASP A 171 20.58 0.65 -14.28
C ASP A 171 19.46 0.57 -13.23
N GLY A 172 19.22 1.68 -12.53
CA GLY A 172 18.35 1.72 -11.35
C GLY A 172 16.86 1.46 -11.62
N VAL A 173 16.18 0.96 -10.59
CA VAL A 173 14.73 0.73 -10.59
C VAL A 173 13.99 2.05 -10.32
N VAL A 174 12.89 2.29 -11.04
CA VAL A 174 12.03 3.45 -10.87
C VAL A 174 10.66 3.01 -10.34
N THR A 175 10.10 3.77 -9.40
CA THR A 175 8.79 3.51 -8.81
C THR A 175 8.08 4.81 -8.42
N VAL A 176 6.83 4.73 -7.96
CA VAL A 176 5.97 5.87 -7.62
C VAL A 176 5.56 5.78 -6.15
N ALA A 177 5.55 6.91 -5.44
CA ALA A 177 5.08 6.98 -4.06
C ALA A 177 3.56 6.75 -4.00
N ASP A 178 3.14 5.64 -3.39
CA ASP A 178 1.76 5.18 -3.31
C ASP A 178 1.60 4.25 -2.07
N PRO A 179 1.32 4.80 -0.87
CA PRO A 179 1.12 3.99 0.33
C PRO A 179 -0.11 3.06 0.17
N PRO A 180 -0.03 1.79 0.60
CA PRO A 180 1.06 1.14 1.34
C PRO A 180 2.10 0.41 0.45
N PHE A 181 2.02 0.55 -0.88
CA PHE A 181 2.89 -0.16 -1.83
C PHE A 181 4.30 0.42 -1.90
N VAL A 182 4.42 1.74 -1.83
CA VAL A 182 5.69 2.48 -1.69
C VAL A 182 5.45 3.70 -0.81
N SER A 183 5.91 3.63 0.43
CA SER A 183 5.98 4.75 1.37
C SER A 183 7.32 5.47 1.18
N VAL A 184 7.30 6.80 1.22
CA VAL A 184 8.50 7.64 1.08
C VAL A 184 8.65 8.59 2.27
N ILE A 185 9.85 8.64 2.86
CA ILE A 185 10.19 9.56 3.95
C ILE A 185 11.36 10.42 3.47
N LYS A 186 11.18 11.74 3.39
CA LYS A 186 12.23 12.67 2.95
C LYS A 186 13.35 12.71 3.98
N VAL A 187 14.60 12.61 3.54
CA VAL A 187 15.78 12.61 4.41
C VAL A 187 16.84 13.62 3.95
N PRO A 188 17.59 14.25 4.88
CA PRO A 188 18.60 15.24 4.52
C PRO A 188 19.86 14.62 3.90
N ASN A 189 20.13 13.32 4.12
CA ASN A 189 21.23 12.61 3.49
C ASN A 189 20.98 11.07 3.43
N PRO A 190 21.63 10.34 2.51
CA PRO A 190 21.49 8.88 2.41
C PRO A 190 21.81 8.11 3.70
N LYS A 191 22.79 8.58 4.49
CA LYS A 191 23.26 7.93 5.73
C LYS A 191 22.28 8.05 6.90
N SER A 192 21.25 8.88 6.78
CA SER A 192 20.16 8.98 7.77
C SER A 192 19.05 7.96 7.55
N CYS A 193 19.15 7.12 6.50
CA CYS A 193 18.23 6.03 6.22
C CYS A 193 18.55 4.77 7.06
N ASN A 194 18.40 4.90 8.37
CA ASN A 194 18.68 3.84 9.36
C ASN A 194 17.41 3.14 9.89
N VAL A 195 16.31 3.18 9.12
CA VAL A 195 15.05 2.51 9.49
C VAL A 195 15.07 1.08 8.92
N PRO A 196 14.72 0.04 9.70
CA PRO A 196 14.59 -1.33 9.18
C PRO A 196 13.61 -1.41 8.01
N ASP A 197 13.84 -2.35 7.09
CA ASP A 197 13.02 -2.57 5.89
C ASP A 197 12.89 -1.31 4.99
N THR A 198 13.94 -0.47 4.92
CA THR A 198 13.98 0.72 4.06
C THR A 198 15.23 0.77 3.17
N VAL A 199 15.09 1.36 1.98
CA VAL A 199 16.17 1.60 1.02
C VAL A 199 16.29 3.08 0.69
N VAL A 200 17.50 3.53 0.35
CA VAL A 200 17.70 4.88 -0.17
C VAL A 200 17.16 4.96 -1.60
N CYS A 201 16.29 5.94 -1.85
CA CYS A 201 15.77 6.25 -3.17
C CYS A 201 15.87 7.77 -3.43
N SER A 202 15.86 8.16 -4.70
CA SER A 202 16.08 9.55 -5.11
C SER A 202 15.07 10.03 -6.14
N LYS A 203 14.72 11.31 -6.09
CA LYS A 203 13.82 11.97 -7.02
C LYS A 203 14.54 13.18 -7.64
N SER A 204 14.80 13.13 -8.94
CA SER A 204 15.31 14.27 -9.69
C SER A 204 14.18 15.27 -9.99
N ILE A 205 14.38 16.54 -9.65
CA ILE A 205 13.43 17.61 -9.97
C ILE A 205 13.87 18.30 -11.26
N LEU A 206 13.17 18.00 -12.36
CA LEU A 206 13.46 18.45 -13.73
C LEU A 206 13.60 19.98 -13.90
N GLN A 207 13.10 20.78 -12.96
CA GLN A 207 13.10 22.25 -13.02
C GLN A 207 14.26 22.93 -12.26
N SER A 208 15.04 22.21 -11.46
CA SER A 208 16.07 22.82 -10.60
C SER A 208 17.39 22.05 -10.55
N ASP A 209 17.50 20.94 -11.29
CA ASP A 209 18.64 20.00 -11.26
C ASP A 209 18.98 19.48 -9.85
N THR A 210 18.03 19.60 -8.91
CA THR A 210 18.17 19.12 -7.54
C THR A 210 17.68 17.68 -7.43
N VAL A 211 18.47 16.84 -6.75
CA VAL A 211 18.12 15.46 -6.43
C VAL A 211 17.71 15.40 -4.97
N GLU A 212 16.44 15.13 -4.71
CA GLU A 212 15.93 14.93 -3.35
C GLU A 212 16.10 13.47 -2.93
N THR A 213 16.56 13.24 -1.70
CA THR A 213 16.79 11.89 -1.16
C THR A 213 15.66 11.49 -0.20
N TYR A 214 15.25 10.23 -0.29
CA TYR A 214 14.19 9.64 0.52
C TYR A 214 14.61 8.25 1.02
N CYS A 215 14.01 7.81 2.12
CA CYS A 215 13.87 6.40 2.44
C CYS A 215 12.59 5.89 1.77
N CYS A 216 12.71 4.90 0.88
CA CYS A 216 11.60 4.15 0.34
C CYS A 216 11.41 2.86 1.13
N SER A 217 10.16 2.49 1.40
CA SER A 217 9.80 1.20 1.99
C SER A 217 8.42 0.75 1.56
N GLY A 218 8.04 -0.47 1.92
CA GLY A 218 6.73 -1.04 1.61
C GLY A 218 6.78 -2.07 0.49
N LEU A 219 5.61 -2.62 0.18
CA LEU A 219 5.50 -3.93 -0.46
C LEU A 219 6.23 -4.06 -1.80
N SER A 220 6.34 -2.99 -2.59
CA SER A 220 7.04 -3.01 -3.90
C SER A 220 8.56 -2.94 -3.77
N ILE A 221 9.07 -2.39 -2.67
CA ILE A 221 10.49 -2.36 -2.32
C ILE A 221 10.92 -3.74 -1.80
N ASP A 222 10.07 -4.38 -1.00
CA ASP A 222 10.28 -5.75 -0.49
C ASP A 222 10.30 -6.82 -1.61
N LEU A 223 9.90 -6.48 -2.85
CA LEU A 223 10.04 -7.37 -4.03
C LEU A 223 11.41 -7.28 -4.70
N LEU A 224 12.22 -6.28 -4.36
CA LEU A 224 13.49 -5.95 -5.03
C LEU A 224 14.74 -6.36 -4.21
N LEU A 225 14.54 -6.74 -2.94
CA LEU A 225 15.57 -7.15 -1.99
C LEU A 225 15.57 -8.67 -1.78
#